data_AF-A0A5J4KGV5-F1
#
_entry.id   AF-A0A5J4KGV5-F1
#
_cell.length_a   1.000
_cell.length_b   1.000
_cell.length_c   1.000
_cell.angle_alpha   90.00
_cell.angle_beta   90.00
_cell.angle_gamma   90.00
#
_symmetry.space_group_name_H-M   'P 1'
#
loop_
_entity.id
_entity.type
_entity.pdbx_description
1 polymer ?
#
loop_
_entity_poly.entity_id
_entity_poly.type
_entity_poly.pdbx_seq_one_letter_code
_entity_poly.pdbx_strand_id
1 'polypeptide(L)'
;MAETHEFLMRAMEENWLLGRQAEDKRMAIATSNFFVASVAHCIYALTGIKRKILPLTLWMFLSGIYGIMTSLKLYERQQFHIHRARKLRARLDILHPNEQVEELLVKSEKEHKKQYPYLINLRLNALWIGLHITITLLGFFYSIKALIKK
;
A
#
# COMPACT_ATOMS: atom_id res chain seq x y z
N MET A 1 -2.20 -19.94 -32.79
CA MET A 1 -1.08 -19.21 -32.12
C MET A 1 -1.46 -17.78 -31.79
N ALA A 2 -2.02 -17.00 -32.73
CA ALA A 2 -2.46 -15.62 -32.47
C ALA A 2 -3.49 -15.50 -31.32
N GLU A 3 -4.52 -16.36 -31.29
CA GLU A 3 -5.53 -16.35 -30.21
C GLU A 3 -4.95 -16.66 -28.82
N THR A 4 -4.03 -17.63 -28.74
CA THR A 4 -3.36 -17.98 -27.48
C THR A 4 -2.50 -16.84 -26.96
N HIS A 5 -1.75 -16.18 -27.85
CA HIS A 5 -0.94 -15.01 -27.52
C HIS A 5 -1.82 -13.86 -27.00
N GLU A 6 -2.89 -13.54 -27.72
CA GLU A 6 -3.82 -12.48 -27.34
C GLU A 6 -4.47 -12.77 -25.98
N PHE A 7 -4.90 -14.01 -25.76
CA PHE A 7 -5.45 -14.45 -24.48
C PHE A 7 -4.46 -14.26 -23.32
N LEU A 8 -3.19 -14.68 -23.50
CA LEU A 8 -2.16 -14.54 -22.47
C LEU A 8 -1.85 -13.07 -22.17
N MET A 9 -1.78 -12.22 -23.20
CA MET A 9 -1.57 -10.78 -23.06
C MET A 9 -2.72 -10.12 -22.29
N ARG A 10 -3.97 -10.40 -22.65
CA ARG A 10 -5.15 -9.88 -21.94
C ARG A 10 -5.19 -10.35 -20.49
N ALA A 11 -4.93 -11.63 -20.23
CA ALA A 11 -4.88 -12.16 -18.87
C ALA A 11 -3.75 -11.53 -18.04
N MET A 12 -2.62 -11.21 -18.66
CA MET A 12 -1.52 -10.50 -18.00
C MET A 12 -1.91 -9.06 -17.67
N GLU A 13 -2.51 -8.34 -18.62
CA GLU A 13 -3.00 -6.97 -18.44
C GLU A 13 -4.03 -6.87 -17.31
N GLU A 14 -5.00 -7.79 -17.25
CA GLU A 14 -5.97 -7.86 -16.17
C GLU A 14 -5.30 -8.00 -14.80
N ASN A 15 -4.28 -8.85 -14.68
CA ASN A 15 -3.55 -9.00 -13.42
C ASN A 15 -2.77 -7.73 -13.05
N TRP A 16 -2.18 -7.02 -14.01
CA TRP A 16 -1.55 -5.73 -13.74
C TRP A 16 -2.56 -4.69 -13.25
N LEU A 17 -3.75 -4.64 -13.88
CA LEU A 17 -4.83 -3.74 -13.48
C LEU A 17 -5.31 -4.03 -12.06
N LEU A 18 -5.57 -5.30 -11.73
CA LEU A 18 -5.99 -5.71 -10.39
C LEU A 18 -4.90 -5.42 -9.34
N GLY A 19 -3.62 -5.58 -9.70
CA GLY A 19 -2.49 -5.18 -8.87
C GLY A 19 -2.46 -3.67 -8.60
N ARG A 20 -2.69 -2.83 -9.62
CA ARG A 20 -2.79 -1.37 -9.47
C ARG A 20 -3.98 -0.98 -8.60
N GLN A 21 -5.16 -1.55 -8.84
CA GLN A 21 -6.36 -1.27 -8.04
C GLN A 21 -6.17 -1.58 -6.55
N ALA A 22 -5.39 -2.61 -6.21
CA ALA A 22 -5.06 -2.90 -4.82
C ALA A 22 -4.23 -1.76 -4.19
N GLU A 23 -3.29 -1.18 -4.93
CA GLU A 23 -2.50 -0.02 -4.49
C GLU A 23 -3.35 1.24 -4.37
N ASP A 24 -4.24 1.50 -5.33
CA ASP A 24 -5.16 2.66 -5.30
C ASP A 24 -6.07 2.61 -4.07
N LYS A 25 -6.54 1.42 -3.69
CA LYS A 25 -7.32 1.22 -2.45
C LYS A 25 -6.50 1.52 -1.20
N ARG A 26 -5.21 1.18 -1.18
CA ARG A 26 -4.31 1.53 -0.05
C ARG A 26 -4.14 3.02 0.06
N MET A 27 -3.93 3.71 -1.06
CA MET A 27 -3.86 5.17 -1.11
C MET A 27 -5.15 5.78 -0.55
N ALA A 28 -6.33 5.30 -0.97
CA ALA A 28 -7.61 5.81 -0.48
C ALA A 28 -7.77 5.64 1.04
N ILE A 29 -7.39 4.48 1.60
CA ILE A 29 -7.43 4.22 3.05
C ILE A 29 -6.42 5.08 3.81
N ALA A 30 -5.22 5.27 3.25
CA ALA A 30 -4.21 6.13 3.83
C ALA A 30 -4.66 7.59 3.89
N THR A 31 -5.20 8.12 2.79
CA THR A 31 -5.71 9.49 2.71
C THR A 31 -6.86 9.72 3.68
N SER A 32 -7.81 8.78 3.79
CA SER A 32 -8.93 8.91 4.73
C SER A 32 -8.45 8.89 6.19
N ASN A 33 -7.52 8.00 6.53
CA ASN A 33 -6.92 7.95 7.87
C ASN A 33 -6.10 9.21 8.18
N PHE A 34 -5.31 9.70 7.22
CA PHE A 34 -4.55 10.93 7.38
C PHE A 34 -5.46 12.14 7.60
N PHE A 35 -6.59 12.21 6.90
CA PHE A 35 -7.60 13.26 7.09
C PHE A 35 -8.20 13.21 8.51
N VAL A 36 -8.62 12.03 8.98
CA VAL A 36 -9.12 11.85 10.35
C VAL A 36 -8.07 12.28 11.38
N ALA A 37 -6.81 11.89 11.17
CA ALA A 37 -5.72 12.26 12.06
C ALA A 37 -5.47 13.76 12.11
N SER A 38 -5.50 14.42 10.95
CA SER A 38 -5.32 15.88 10.83
C SER A 38 -6.44 16.64 11.53
N VAL A 39 -7.70 16.22 11.34
CA VAL A 39 -8.87 16.83 12.00
C VAL A 39 -8.78 16.67 13.51
N ALA A 40 -8.46 15.45 14.00
CA ALA A 40 -8.29 15.20 15.43
C ALA A 40 -7.15 16.03 16.04
N HIS A 41 -6.03 16.16 15.33
CA HIS A 41 -4.89 16.97 15.76
C HIS A 41 -5.24 18.46 15.81
N CYS A 42 -5.97 18.98 14.82
CA CYS A 42 -6.42 20.37 14.80
C CYS A 42 -7.37 20.68 15.96
N ILE A 43 -8.36 19.82 16.21
CA ILE A 43 -9.29 19.97 17.35
C ILE A 43 -8.52 19.95 18.68
N TYR A 44 -7.56 19.04 18.81
CA TYR A 44 -6.66 18.98 19.97
C TYR A 44 -5.89 20.28 20.16
N ALA A 45 -5.30 20.83 19.10
CA ALA A 45 -4.51 22.06 19.16
C ALA A 45 -5.34 23.28 19.57
N LEU A 46 -6.60 23.36 19.08
CA LEU A 46 -7.49 24.49 19.35
C LEU A 46 -8.18 24.42 20.72
N THR A 47 -8.63 23.23 21.11
CA THR A 47 -9.51 23.07 22.29
C THR A 47 -8.80 22.47 23.51
N GLY A 48 -7.58 21.98 23.33
CA GLY A 48 -6.87 21.18 24.30
C GLY A 48 -7.49 19.79 24.49
N ILE A 49 -6.99 19.07 25.49
CA ILE A 49 -7.46 17.71 25.80
C ILE A 49 -8.68 17.80 26.72
N LYS A 50 -9.85 17.45 26.19
CA LYS A 50 -11.11 17.34 26.92
C LYS A 50 -11.69 15.94 26.75
N ARG A 51 -12.42 15.42 27.74
CA ARG A 51 -13.09 14.11 27.62
C ARG A 51 -14.03 14.00 26.41
N LYS A 52 -14.59 15.12 25.95
CA LYS A 52 -15.48 15.18 24.78
C LYS A 52 -14.81 14.75 23.47
N ILE A 53 -13.46 14.83 23.35
CA ILE A 53 -12.73 14.38 22.15
C ILE A 53 -12.42 12.88 22.18
N LEU A 54 -12.72 12.17 23.27
CA LEU A 54 -12.41 10.75 23.43
C LEU A 54 -12.97 9.89 22.27
N PRO A 55 -14.25 10.02 21.86
CA PRO A 55 -14.78 9.20 20.77
C PRO A 55 -14.00 9.38 19.46
N LEU A 56 -13.60 10.60 19.14
CA LEU A 56 -12.81 10.90 17.94
C LEU A 56 -11.40 10.28 18.00
N THR A 57 -10.73 10.40 19.16
CA THR A 57 -9.38 9.83 19.33
C THR A 57 -9.39 8.30 19.34
N LEU A 58 -10.44 7.69 19.89
CA LEU A 58 -10.64 6.25 19.88
C LEU A 58 -10.93 5.76 18.46
N TRP A 59 -11.76 6.49 17.71
CA TRP A 59 -11.98 6.20 16.29
C TRP A 59 -10.67 6.27 15.49
N MET A 60 -9.85 7.30 15.71
CA MET A 60 -8.52 7.44 15.09
C MET A 60 -7.59 6.26 15.41
N PHE A 61 -7.58 5.79 16.65
CA PHE A 61 -6.82 4.59 17.05
C PHE A 61 -7.28 3.35 16.28
N LEU A 62 -8.59 3.08 16.28
CA LEU A 62 -9.18 1.93 15.62
C LEU A 62 -9.01 1.99 14.09
N SER A 63 -9.17 3.16 13.49
CA SER A 63 -9.01 3.35 12.04
C SER A 63 -7.56 3.14 11.60
N GLY A 64 -6.58 3.51 12.44
CA GLY A 64 -5.18 3.19 12.21
C GLY A 64 -4.92 1.67 12.21
N ILE A 65 -5.46 0.92 13.17
CA ILE A 65 -5.35 -0.56 13.22
C ILE A 65 -5.97 -1.19 11.97
N TYR A 66 -7.18 -0.72 11.62
CA TYR A 66 -7.86 -1.15 10.40
C TYR A 66 -7.00 -0.86 9.15
N GLY A 67 -6.36 0.30 9.09
CA GLY A 67 -5.44 0.69 8.03
C GLY A 67 -4.24 -0.26 7.90
N ILE A 68 -3.64 -0.69 9.02
CA ILE A 68 -2.55 -1.69 9.02
C ILE A 68 -3.03 -3.01 8.41
N MET A 69 -4.15 -3.54 8.92
CA MET A 69 -4.68 -4.84 8.49
C MET A 69 -5.08 -4.83 7.01
N THR A 70 -5.79 -3.80 6.58
CA THR A 70 -6.21 -3.67 5.18
C THR A 70 -5.04 -3.44 4.25
N SER A 71 -4.06 -2.61 4.63
CA SER A 71 -2.83 -2.42 3.85
C SER A 71 -2.06 -3.73 3.67
N LEU A 72 -1.94 -4.55 4.72
CA LEU A 72 -1.32 -5.88 4.63
C LEU A 72 -2.09 -6.79 3.67
N LYS A 73 -3.43 -6.83 3.79
CA LYS A 73 -4.26 -7.67 2.92
C LYS A 73 -4.21 -7.24 1.46
N LEU A 74 -4.26 -5.93 1.21
CA LEU A 74 -4.15 -5.37 -0.13
C LEU A 74 -2.76 -5.59 -0.72
N TYR A 75 -1.70 -5.49 0.08
CA TYR A 75 -0.35 -5.82 -0.35
C TYR A 75 -0.20 -7.29 -0.75
N GLU A 76 -0.73 -8.23 0.06
CA GLU A 76 -0.77 -9.64 -0.30
C GLU A 76 -1.48 -9.85 -1.65
N ARG A 77 -2.66 -9.23 -1.83
CA ARG A 77 -3.43 -9.35 -3.06
C ARG A 77 -2.72 -8.74 -4.27
N GLN A 78 -2.05 -7.62 -4.11
CA GLN A 78 -1.21 -7.00 -5.13
C GLN A 78 -0.08 -7.95 -5.55
N GLN A 79 0.65 -8.54 -4.59
CA GLN A 79 1.72 -9.50 -4.87
C GLN A 79 1.20 -10.74 -5.59
N PHE A 80 0.03 -11.25 -5.21
CA PHE A 80 -0.62 -12.37 -5.89
C PHE A 80 -0.84 -12.08 -7.38
N HIS A 81 -1.41 -10.93 -7.72
CA HIS A 81 -1.65 -10.55 -9.12
C HIS A 81 -0.36 -10.29 -9.90
N ILE A 82 0.61 -9.61 -9.30
CA ILE A 82 1.94 -9.40 -9.92
C ILE A 82 2.63 -10.74 -10.20
N HIS A 83 2.55 -11.70 -9.27
CA HIS A 83 3.14 -13.02 -9.47
C HIS A 83 2.49 -13.77 -10.63
N ARG A 84 1.16 -13.73 -10.75
CA ARG A 84 0.44 -14.32 -11.89
C ARG A 84 0.85 -13.66 -13.21
N ALA A 85 0.90 -12.34 -13.27
CA ALA A 85 1.34 -11.60 -14.46
C ALA A 85 2.77 -11.98 -14.87
N ARG A 86 3.70 -12.12 -13.93
CA ARG A 86 5.07 -12.58 -14.20
C ARG A 86 5.13 -13.99 -14.77
N LYS A 87 4.29 -14.92 -14.27
CA LYS A 87 4.21 -16.29 -14.81
C LYS A 87 3.65 -16.32 -16.23
N LEU A 88 2.67 -15.47 -16.53
CA LEU A 88 2.13 -15.31 -17.89
C LEU A 88 3.20 -14.73 -18.83
N ARG A 89 3.93 -13.70 -18.40
CA ARG A 89 5.06 -13.13 -19.15
C ARG A 89 6.14 -14.17 -19.44
N ALA A 90 6.57 -14.94 -18.44
CA ALA A 90 7.55 -16.00 -18.65
C ALA A 90 7.09 -17.03 -19.70
N ARG A 91 5.78 -17.30 -19.79
CA ARG A 91 5.23 -18.16 -20.85
C ARG A 91 5.27 -17.48 -22.22
N LEU A 92 5.01 -16.18 -22.30
CA LEU A 92 5.11 -15.40 -23.54
C LEU A 92 6.54 -15.37 -24.07
N ASP A 93 7.55 -15.22 -23.22
CA ASP A 93 8.96 -15.25 -23.61
C ASP A 93 9.38 -16.59 -24.21
N ILE A 94 8.84 -17.71 -23.72
CA ILE A 94 9.06 -19.04 -24.33
C ILE A 94 8.43 -19.12 -25.72
N LEU A 95 7.28 -18.46 -25.93
CA LEU A 95 6.59 -18.44 -27.23
C LEU A 95 7.24 -17.46 -28.22
N HIS A 96 7.91 -16.42 -27.73
CA HIS A 96 8.52 -15.36 -28.52
C HIS A 96 9.99 -15.11 -28.09
N PRO A 97 10.89 -16.09 -28.28
CA PRO A 97 12.25 -16.02 -27.76
C PRO A 97 13.10 -14.90 -28.38
N ASN A 98 12.76 -14.46 -29.59
CA ASN A 98 13.50 -13.41 -30.30
C ASN A 98 13.29 -12.01 -29.69
N GLU A 99 12.23 -11.81 -28.91
CA GLU A 99 11.89 -10.51 -28.32
C GLU A 99 12.71 -10.19 -27.05
N GLN A 100 13.32 -11.21 -26.43
CA GLN A 100 14.25 -11.06 -25.29
C GLN A 100 13.70 -10.19 -24.14
N VAL A 101 12.39 -10.22 -23.90
CA VAL A 101 11.71 -9.32 -22.95
C VAL A 101 12.25 -9.47 -21.53
N GLU A 102 12.45 -10.69 -21.03
CA GLU A 102 13.02 -10.91 -19.70
C GLU A 102 14.45 -10.38 -19.58
N GLU A 103 15.27 -10.45 -20.64
CA GLU A 103 16.63 -9.89 -20.63
C GLU A 103 16.60 -8.36 -20.50
N LEU A 104 15.74 -7.69 -21.28
CA LEU A 104 15.54 -6.24 -21.20
C LEU A 104 15.09 -5.82 -19.80
N LEU A 105 14.21 -6.60 -19.17
CA LEU A 105 13.72 -6.33 -17.83
C LEU A 105 14.78 -6.54 -16.75
N VAL A 106 15.58 -7.61 -16.84
CA VAL A 106 16.71 -7.86 -15.94
C VAL A 106 17.75 -6.74 -16.06
N LYS A 107 18.01 -6.27 -17.29
CA LYS A 107 18.89 -5.12 -17.52
C LYS A 107 18.35 -3.85 -16.87
N SER A 108 17.06 -3.56 -17.06
CA SER A 108 16.36 -2.44 -16.43
C SER A 108 16.39 -2.53 -14.89
N GLU A 109 16.18 -3.70 -14.31
CA GLU A 109 16.26 -3.90 -12.86
C GLU A 109 17.69 -3.67 -12.32
N LYS A 110 18.71 -4.13 -13.04
CA LYS A 110 20.12 -3.87 -12.70
C LYS A 110 20.45 -2.38 -12.74
N GLU A 111 19.99 -1.67 -13.77
CA GLU A 111 20.16 -0.21 -13.89
C GLU A 111 19.45 0.53 -12.78
N HIS A 112 18.20 0.17 -12.48
CA HIS A 112 17.43 0.75 -11.38
C HIS A 112 18.10 0.52 -10.02
N LYS A 113 18.61 -0.69 -9.76
CA LYS A 113 19.35 -1.02 -8.53
C LYS A 113 20.63 -0.21 -8.37
N LYS A 114 21.34 0.06 -9.48
CA LYS A 114 22.53 0.94 -9.47
C LYS A 114 22.15 2.39 -9.14
N GLN A 115 21.01 2.86 -9.66
CA GLN A 115 20.55 4.23 -9.43
C GLN A 115 20.01 4.45 -8.01
N TYR A 116 19.37 3.44 -7.40
CA TYR A 116 18.71 3.55 -6.09
C TYR A 116 19.19 2.50 -5.08
N PRO A 117 20.49 2.45 -4.73
CA PRO A 117 21.07 1.35 -3.93
C PRO A 117 20.52 1.25 -2.51
N TYR A 118 20.06 2.36 -1.93
CA TYR A 118 19.48 2.39 -0.59
C TYR A 118 17.97 2.18 -0.60
N LEU A 119 17.26 2.87 -1.50
CA LEU A 119 15.79 2.85 -1.55
C LEU A 119 15.24 1.51 -2.04
N ILE A 120 16.00 0.73 -2.81
CA ILE A 120 15.55 -0.59 -3.29
C ILE A 120 15.26 -1.58 -2.15
N ASN A 121 15.90 -1.40 -0.99
CA ASN A 121 15.67 -2.24 0.18
C ASN A 121 14.45 -1.78 1.00
N LEU A 122 13.99 -0.54 0.79
CA LEU A 122 12.83 0.02 1.47
C LEU A 122 11.55 -0.47 0.77
N ARG A 123 10.87 -1.43 1.41
CA ARG A 123 9.61 -1.94 0.88
C ARG A 123 8.53 -0.87 1.01
N LEU A 124 7.86 -0.54 -0.11
CA LEU A 124 6.72 0.39 -0.11
C LEU A 124 5.64 -0.02 0.91
N ASN A 125 5.41 -1.32 1.10
CA ASN A 125 4.51 -1.83 2.14
C ASN A 125 4.87 -1.35 3.57
N ALA A 126 6.16 -1.24 3.88
CA ALA A 126 6.61 -0.77 5.18
C ALA A 126 6.27 0.71 5.41
N LEU A 127 6.32 1.53 4.36
CA LEU A 127 5.93 2.95 4.43
C LEU A 127 4.44 3.11 4.74
N TRP A 128 3.58 2.35 4.04
CA TRP A 128 2.14 2.34 4.31
C TRP A 128 1.81 1.90 5.73
N ILE A 129 2.45 0.84 6.21
CA ILE A 129 2.26 0.36 7.58
C ILE A 129 2.77 1.39 8.59
N GLY A 130 3.94 1.99 8.35
CA GLY A 130 4.51 3.03 9.21
C GLY A 130 3.60 4.24 9.39
N LEU A 131 2.94 4.68 8.31
CA LEU A 131 1.92 5.74 8.37
C LEU A 131 0.78 5.35 9.32
N HIS A 132 0.21 4.17 9.15
CA HIS A 132 -0.91 3.73 9.97
C HIS A 132 -0.52 3.47 11.43
N ILE A 133 0.68 2.94 11.69
CA ILE A 133 1.25 2.82 13.05
C ILE A 133 1.32 4.19 13.70
N THR A 134 1.82 5.21 12.99
CA THR A 134 1.90 6.58 13.51
C THR A 134 0.53 7.11 13.92
N ILE A 135 -0.49 6.90 13.06
CA ILE A 135 -1.87 7.33 13.33
C ILE A 135 -2.46 6.56 14.54
N THR A 136 -2.26 5.24 14.61
CA THR A 136 -2.67 4.41 15.74
C THR A 136 -2.05 4.90 17.05
N LEU A 137 -0.73 5.13 17.07
CA LEU A 137 -0.04 5.60 18.27
C LEU A 137 -0.56 6.97 18.72
N LEU A 138 -0.76 7.91 17.79
CA LEU A 138 -1.34 9.22 18.11
C LEU A 138 -2.76 9.08 18.70
N GLY A 139 -3.60 8.21 18.13
CA GLY A 139 -4.95 7.94 18.61
C GLY A 139 -4.94 7.43 20.05
N PHE A 140 -4.10 6.42 20.28
CA PHE A 140 -3.90 5.83 21.60
C PHE A 140 -3.43 6.85 22.64
N PHE A 141 -2.40 7.64 22.31
CA PHE A 141 -1.89 8.66 23.22
C PHE A 141 -2.92 9.74 23.55
N TYR A 142 -3.70 10.20 22.58
CA TYR A 142 -4.75 11.19 22.81
C TYR A 142 -5.90 10.63 23.65
N SER A 143 -6.30 9.38 23.39
CA SER A 143 -7.32 8.71 24.20
C SER A 143 -6.89 8.55 25.66
N ILE A 144 -5.65 8.12 25.92
CA ILE A 144 -5.11 8.02 27.28
C ILE A 144 -5.13 9.38 27.97
N LYS A 145 -4.61 10.42 27.32
CA LYS A 145 -4.58 11.75 27.94
C LYS A 145 -6.00 12.28 28.22
N ALA A 146 -6.96 12.02 27.34
CA ALA A 146 -8.36 12.40 27.53
C ALA A 146 -9.02 11.67 28.70
N LEU A 147 -8.61 10.43 29.01
CA LEU A 147 -9.10 9.69 30.18
C LEU A 147 -8.53 10.22 31.50
N ILE A 148 -7.23 10.54 31.51
CA ILE A 148 -6.50 11.00 32.71
C ILE A 148 -6.91 12.43 33.09
N LYS A 149 -7.08 13.33 32.12
CA LYS A 149 -7.56 14.69 32.40
C LYS A 149 -9.05 14.63 32.76
N LYS A 150 -9.36 14.86 34.05
CA LYS A 150 -10.73 15.13 34.53
C LYS A 150 -11.18 16.51 34.06
#